data_AF-A0A822XYV1-F1
#
_entry.id   AF-A0A822XYV1-F1
#
_cell.length_a   1.000
_cell.length_b   1.000
_cell.length_c   1.000
_cell.angle_alpha   90.00
_cell.angle_beta   90.00
_cell.angle_gamma   90.00
#
_symmetry.space_group_name_H-M   'P 1'
#
loop_
_entity.id
_entity.type
_entity.pdbx_description
1 polymer ?
#
loop_
_entity_poly.entity_id
_entity_poly.type
_entity_poly.pdbx_seq_one_letter_code
_entity_poly.pdbx_strand_id
1 'polypeptide(L)'
;MEVTILTHFQWSISLELMKDPITLSTDISYNRESIETWIESGNPTCLVTNQVLRSLDQIPNHVIRKMIHDWCIENHHCRLEFV
;
A
#
# COMPACT_ATOMS: atom_id res chain seq x y z
N MET A 1 16.21 11.20 8.53
CA MET A 1 14.75 11.22 8.82
C MET A 1 14.07 10.77 7.54
N GLU A 2 14.33 9.52 7.13
CA GLU A 2 14.08 9.06 5.75
C GLU A 2 13.48 7.64 5.78
N VAL A 3 13.92 6.84 6.75
CA VAL A 3 13.37 5.50 7.08
C VAL A 3 11.87 5.51 7.41
N THR A 4 11.35 6.59 8.02
CA THR A 4 9.94 6.64 8.47
C THR A 4 8.96 6.79 7.31
N ILE A 5 9.35 7.50 6.24
CA ILE A 5 8.48 7.73 5.07
C ILE A 5 8.28 6.41 4.32
N LEU A 6 9.33 5.61 4.19
CA LEU A 6 9.30 4.28 3.60
C LEU A 6 8.35 3.33 4.34
N THR A 7 8.34 3.33 5.67
CA THR A 7 7.44 2.44 6.44
C THR A 7 5.95 2.71 6.21
N HIS A 8 5.57 3.93 5.79
CA HIS A 8 4.19 4.24 5.42
C HIS A 8 3.79 3.74 4.03
N PHE A 9 4.78 3.49 3.17
CA PHE A 9 4.59 3.07 1.77
C PHE A 9 5.00 1.62 1.52
N GLN A 10 5.58 0.97 2.51
CA GLN A 10 5.99 -0.43 2.46
C GLN A 10 4.85 -1.33 2.91
N TRP A 11 4.64 -2.40 2.15
CA TRP A 11 3.81 -3.50 2.60
C TRP A 11 4.52 -4.24 3.74
N SER A 12 3.80 -4.48 4.84
CA SER A 12 4.37 -5.01 6.08
C SER A 12 4.97 -6.42 5.96
N ILE A 13 4.63 -7.20 4.92
CA ILE A 13 5.15 -8.56 4.74
C ILE A 13 6.35 -8.60 3.78
N SER A 14 6.33 -7.82 2.69
CA SER A 14 7.40 -7.87 1.67
C SER A 14 8.42 -6.73 1.82
N LEU A 15 8.14 -5.71 2.63
CA LEU A 15 8.90 -4.45 2.69
C LEU A 15 9.07 -3.79 1.31
N GLU A 16 8.25 -4.18 0.33
CA GLU A 16 8.22 -3.59 -1.01
C GLU A 16 7.29 -2.38 -1.03
N LEU A 17 7.61 -1.41 -1.89
CA LEU A 17 6.74 -0.27 -2.17
C LEU A 17 5.42 -0.73 -2.78
N MET A 18 4.31 -0.09 -2.39
CA MET A 18 3.01 -0.35 -3.00
C MET A 18 3.02 0.03 -4.49
N LYS A 19 2.79 -0.96 -5.37
CA LYS A 19 2.68 -0.74 -6.83
C LYS A 19 1.31 -0.21 -7.22
N ASP A 20 0.25 -0.74 -6.62
CA ASP A 20 -1.13 -0.29 -6.83
C ASP A 20 -1.79 0.03 -5.49
N PRO A 21 -1.54 1.24 -4.93
CA PRO A 21 -2.08 1.62 -3.63
C PRO A 21 -3.59 1.85 -3.70
N ILE A 22 -4.33 1.14 -2.85
CA ILE A 22 -5.77 1.27 -2.63
C ILE A 22 -6.06 1.54 -1.16
N THR A 23 -7.02 2.41 -0.87
CA THR A 23 -7.48 2.74 0.48
C THR A 23 -8.77 2.01 0.79
N LEU A 24 -8.83 1.39 1.97
CA LEU A 24 -10.05 0.80 2.52
C LEU A 24 -10.75 1.75 3.50
N SER A 25 -11.94 1.36 3.96
CA SER A 25 -12.74 2.06 4.99
C SER A 25 -12.03 2.37 6.32
N THR A 26 -10.84 1.81 6.53
CA THR A 26 -9.99 2.06 7.71
C THR A 26 -9.03 3.24 7.52
N ASP A 27 -9.10 3.98 6.41
CA ASP A 27 -8.17 5.05 6.02
C ASP A 27 -6.70 4.59 5.87
N ILE A 28 -6.50 3.28 5.74
CA ILE A 28 -5.19 2.68 5.50
C ILE A 28 -5.11 2.24 4.05
N SER A 29 -3.94 2.49 3.47
CA SER A 29 -3.67 2.09 2.10
C SER A 29 -2.83 0.82 2.05
N TYR A 30 -3.13 -0.01 1.07
CA TYR A 30 -2.49 -1.31 0.86
C TYR A 30 -2.14 -1.47 -0.61
N ASN A 31 -1.22 -2.37 -0.91
CA ASN A 31 -1.10 -2.88 -2.26
C ASN A 31 -2.32 -3.77 -2.57
N ARG A 32 -2.98 -3.54 -3.71
CA ARG A 32 -4.20 -4.26 -4.13
C ARG A 32 -4.07 -5.77 -3.98
N GLU A 33 -3.04 -6.36 -4.60
CA GLU A 33 -2.83 -7.82 -4.61
C GLU A 33 -2.76 -8.40 -3.19
N SER A 34 -2.09 -7.68 -2.28
CA SER A 34 -1.84 -8.16 -0.94
C SER A 34 -3.10 -8.13 -0.06
N ILE A 35 -3.93 -7.09 -0.19
CA ILE A 35 -5.18 -7.00 0.57
C ILE A 35 -6.26 -7.91 -0.03
N GLU A 36 -6.30 -8.09 -1.35
CA GLU A 36 -7.17 -9.08 -2.01
C GLU A 36 -6.84 -10.48 -1.52
N THR A 37 -5.57 -10.89 -1.57
CA THR A 37 -5.12 -12.20 -1.06
C THR A 37 -5.47 -12.41 0.42
N TRP A 38 -5.32 -11.36 1.25
CA TRP A 38 -5.66 -11.42 2.67
C TRP A 38 -7.14 -11.65 2.92
N ILE A 39 -8.00 -10.93 2.19
CA ILE A 39 -9.46 -11.07 2.25
C ILE A 39 -9.90 -12.45 1.73
N GLU A 40 -9.35 -12.90 0.61
CA GLU A 40 -9.63 -14.20 0.00
C GLU A 40 -9.22 -15.37 0.91
N SER A 41 -8.20 -15.17 1.75
CA SER A 41 -7.79 -16.14 2.78
C SER A 41 -8.77 -16.23 3.97
N GLY A 42 -9.89 -15.50 3.92
CA GLY A 42 -10.95 -15.53 4.92
C GLY A 42 -10.69 -14.64 6.14
N ASN A 43 -9.76 -13.69 6.04
CA ASN A 43 -9.47 -12.77 7.14
C ASN A 43 -10.39 -11.53 7.08
N PRO A 44 -11.28 -11.32 8.06
CA PRO A 44 -12.21 -10.20 8.04
C PRO A 44 -11.62 -8.93 8.68
N THR A 45 -10.34 -8.91 9.03
CA THR A 45 -9.72 -7.82 9.80
C THR A 45 -8.69 -7.04 9.00
N CYS A 46 -8.54 -5.77 9.36
CA CYS A 46 -7.46 -4.91 8.94
C CYS A 46 -6.14 -5.42 9.54
N LEU A 47 -5.13 -5.64 8.70
CA LEU A 47 -3.80 -6.10 9.13
C LEU A 47 -3.06 -5.15 10.08
N VAL A 48 -3.39 -3.85 10.05
CA VAL A 48 -2.66 -2.81 10.78
C VAL A 48 -3.37 -2.43 12.07
N THR A 49 -4.68 -2.18 12.02
CA THR A 49 -5.47 -1.80 13.20
C THR A 49 -6.07 -2.99 13.94
N ASN A 50 -6.04 -4.18 13.33
CA ASN A 50 -6.71 -5.39 13.80
C ASN A 50 -8.24 -5.22 13.96
N GLN A 51 -8.83 -4.21 13.33
CA GLN A 51 -10.27 -3.96 13.35
C GLN A 51 -10.95 -4.70 12.21
N VAL A 52 -12.19 -5.14 12.42
CA VAL A 52 -13.00 -5.76 11.37
C VAL A 52 -13.22 -4.77 10.22
N LEU A 53 -12.94 -5.21 8.99
CA LEU A 53 -13.20 -4.45 7.77
C LEU A 53 -14.71 -4.33 7.58
N ARG A 54 -15.25 -3.12 7.75
CA ARG A 54 -16.68 -2.84 7.63
C ARG A 54 -17.16 -2.78 6.18
N SER A 55 -16.26 -2.39 5.29
CA SER A 55 -16.45 -2.40 3.85
C SER A 55 -15.17 -2.88 3.16
N LEU A 56 -15.34 -3.61 2.07
CA LEU A 56 -14.28 -4.06 1.17
C LEU A 56 -14.17 -3.17 -0.07
N ASP A 57 -14.80 -1.98 -0.05
CA ASP A 57 -14.67 -1.00 -1.12
C ASP A 57 -13.20 -0.57 -1.25
N GLN A 58 -12.62 -0.86 -2.41
CA GLN A 58 -11.23 -0.55 -2.70
C GLN A 58 -11.17 0.75 -3.50
N ILE A 59 -10.73 1.83 -2.87
CA ILE A 59 -10.64 3.15 -3.49
C ILE A 59 -9.19 3.37 -3.96
N PRO A 60 -8.90 3.54 -5.25
CA PRO A 60 -7.54 3.84 -5.71
C PRO A 60 -6.98 5.10 -5.04
N ASN A 61 -5.75 5.03 -4.53
CA ASN A 61 -5.09 6.17 -3.88
C ASN A 61 -4.02 6.78 -4.79
N HIS A 62 -4.44 7.75 -5.62
CA HIS A 62 -3.54 8.44 -6.55
C HIS A 62 -2.51 9.33 -5.84
N VAL A 63 -2.81 9.81 -4.62
CA VAL A 63 -1.89 10.65 -3.85
C VAL A 63 -0.69 9.83 -3.38
N ILE A 64 -0.92 8.66 -2.78
CA ILE A 64 0.16 7.76 -2.35
C ILE A 64 0.94 7.24 -3.55
N ARG A 65 0.26 6.91 -4.66
CA ARG A 65 0.94 6.51 -5.90
C ARG A 65 1.93 7.56 -6.38
N LYS A 66 1.50 8.83 -6.37
CA LYS A 66 2.37 9.95 -6.74
C LYS A 66 3.52 10.13 -5.73
N MET A 67 3.25 10.07 -4.43
CA MET A 67 4.30 10.18 -3.42
C MET A 67 5.36 9.08 -3.54
N ILE A 68 4.95 7.83 -3.78
CA ILE A 68 5.87 6.71 -4.03
C ILE A 68 6.70 6.96 -5.29
N HIS A 69 6.07 7.42 -6.36
CA HIS A 69 6.74 7.75 -7.61
C HIS A 69 7.77 8.87 -7.42
N ASP A 70 7.40 9.96 -6.77
CA ASP A 70 8.29 11.10 -6.50
C ASP A 70 9.46 10.65 -5.61
N TRP A 71 9.19 9.86 -4.56
CA TRP A 71 10.22 9.26 -3.71
C TRP A 71 11.18 8.36 -4.50
N CYS A 72 10.66 7.50 -5.37
CA CYS A 72 11.43 6.63 -6.26
C CYS A 72 12.40 7.43 -7.16
N ILE A 73 11.94 8.57 -7.70
CA ILE A 73 12.74 9.46 -8.55
C ILE A 73 13.87 10.10 -7.73
N GLU A 74 13.54 10.63 -6.56
CA GLU A 74 14.50 11.33 -5.68
C GLU A 74 15.57 10.38 -5.11
N ASN A 75 15.21 9.13 -4.85
CA ASN A 75 16.08 8.16 -4.18
C ASN A 75 16.80 7.20 -5.14
N HIS A 76 16.68 7.39 -6.46
CA HIS A 76 17.24 6.51 -7.50
C HIS A 76 16.89 5.02 -7.35
N HIS A 77 15.86 4.69 -6.56
CA HIS A 77 15.58 3.33 -6.13
C HIS A 77 14.59 2.58 -7.05
N CYS A 78 14.08 3.22 -8.10
CA CYS A 78 13.17 2.57 -9.05
C CYS A 78 13.62 2.83 -10.48
N ARG A 79 14.21 1.81 -11.10
CA ARG A 79 14.36 1.73 -12.56
C ARG A 79 12.97 1.42 -13.13
N LEU A 80 12.12 2.44 -13.23
CA LEU A 80 10.88 2.36 -13.99
C LEU A 80 11.27 2.39 -15.47
N GLU A 81 11.48 1.22 -16.08
CA GLU A 81 11.50 1.12 -17.53
C GLU A 81 10.07 1.35 -18.02
N PHE A 82 9.81 2.57 -18.48
CA PHE A 82 8.67 2.86 -19.33
C PHE A 82 9.00 2.38 -20.74
N VAL A 83 8.42 1.25 -21.16
CA VAL A 83 8.22 0.90 -22.58
C VAL A 83 6.77 0.52 -22.77
#